data_AF-A0A3E4QNS2-F1
#
_entry.id   AF-A0A3E4QNS2-F1
#
_cell.length_a   1.000
_cell.length_b   1.000
_cell.length_c   1.000
_cell.angle_alpha   90.00
_cell.angle_beta   90.00
_cell.angle_gamma   90.00
#
_symmetry.space_group_name_H-M   'P 1'
#
loop_
_entity.id
_entity.type
_entity.pdbx_description
1 polymer ?
#
loop_
_entity_poly.entity_id
_entity_poly.type
_entity_poly.pdbx_seq_one_letter_code
_entity_poly.pdbx_strand_id
1 'polypeptide(L)'
;MQVLDSLIDGPLQLSNAREGDELIGMMVRYLRTGSEPSPRTDAQRMALAMVRPVLDKSRARIEAGSSGGSRRGRTGRPEQGEPPEEAADEVPYAEIVAALNGAAGTAFRPTSEKTRRLVRARWAEGFRMADFEAVIAEKCAQWRGDEKMSRYMRPETLFGTKFEGYLQEAGGRGKGAGDAYSEL
;
A
#
# COMPACT_ATOMS: atom_id res chain seq x y z
N MET A 1 7.37 1.89 11.83
CA MET A 1 5.91 1.89 12.02
C MET A 1 5.42 3.30 12.25
N GLN A 2 4.51 3.75 11.40
CA GLN A 2 3.82 5.02 11.61
C GLN A 2 2.82 4.79 12.76
N VAL A 3 2.66 5.79 13.63
CA VAL A 3 1.76 5.73 14.81
C VAL A 3 0.34 5.31 14.42
N LEU A 4 -0.05 5.58 13.17
CA LEU A 4 -1.33 5.25 12.58
C LEU A 4 -1.58 3.75 12.40
N ASP A 5 -0.54 2.93 12.17
CA ASP A 5 -0.72 1.49 11.95
C ASP A 5 -1.09 0.76 13.26
N SER A 6 -0.49 1.15 14.39
CA SER A 6 -0.83 0.61 15.71
C SER A 6 -2.19 1.09 16.25
N LEU A 7 -2.76 2.14 15.65
CA LEU A 7 -4.10 2.66 15.97
C LEU A 7 -5.23 1.91 15.24
N ILE A 8 -4.90 1.11 14.23
CA ILE A 8 -5.87 0.41 13.38
C ILE A 8 -5.98 -1.08 13.76
N ASP A 9 -4.88 -1.74 14.14
CA ASP A 9 -4.91 -3.19 14.42
C ASP A 9 -5.56 -3.57 15.75
N GLY A 10 -5.50 -2.70 16.77
CA GLY A 10 -6.11 -2.97 18.09
C GLY A 10 -7.65 -3.00 18.05
N PRO A 11 -8.34 -2.01 17.45
CA PRO A 11 -9.79 -1.98 17.35
C PRO A 11 -10.39 -3.11 16.49
N LEU A 12 -9.62 -3.68 15.54
CA LEU A 12 -10.09 -4.77 14.67
C LEU A 12 -10.13 -6.14 15.37
N GLN A 13 -9.51 -6.28 16.55
CA GLN A 13 -9.58 -7.50 17.37
C GLN A 13 -10.75 -7.49 18.38
N LEU A 14 -11.46 -6.36 18.53
CA LEU A 14 -12.62 -6.28 19.40
C LEU A 14 -13.87 -6.72 18.62
N SER A 15 -14.52 -7.78 19.08
CA SER A 15 -15.71 -8.37 18.43
C SER A 15 -16.95 -7.46 18.42
N ASN A 16 -16.88 -6.27 19.01
CA ASN A 16 -18.00 -5.33 19.16
C ASN A 16 -17.58 -3.93 18.69
N ALA A 17 -18.16 -3.46 17.59
CA ALA A 17 -17.87 -2.16 16.97
C ALA A 17 -17.97 -0.98 17.95
N ARG A 18 -18.88 -1.07 18.93
CA ARG A 18 -19.05 -0.05 19.98
C ARG A 18 -17.85 0.06 20.91
N GLU A 19 -17.19 -1.07 21.20
CA GLU A 19 -16.00 -1.09 22.06
C GLU A 19 -14.75 -0.57 21.33
N GLY A 20 -14.67 -0.82 20.02
CA GLY A 20 -13.64 -0.25 19.13
C GLY A 20 -13.73 1.26 19.02
N ASP A 21 -14.94 1.80 18.83
CA ASP A 21 -15.17 3.25 18.76
C ASP A 21 -14.81 3.96 20.07
N GLU A 22 -15.13 3.35 21.22
CA GLU A 22 -14.75 3.87 22.53
C GLU A 22 -13.23 3.87 22.73
N LEU A 23 -12.53 2.81 22.28
CA LEU A 23 -11.08 2.72 22.34
C LEU A 23 -10.39 3.79 21.48
N ILE A 24 -10.86 3.98 20.25
CA ILE A 24 -10.36 5.03 19.34
C ILE A 24 -10.57 6.40 19.99
N GLY A 25 -11.76 6.66 20.54
CA GLY A 25 -12.05 7.90 21.25
C GLY A 25 -11.14 8.15 22.45
N MET A 26 -10.81 7.10 23.22
CA MET A 26 -9.86 7.16 24.33
C MET A 26 -8.43 7.48 23.87
N MET A 27 -7.94 6.82 22.81
CA MET A 27 -6.60 7.03 22.28
C MET A 27 -6.43 8.44 21.69
N VAL A 28 -7.42 8.92 20.92
CA VAL A 28 -7.41 10.28 20.36
C VAL A 28 -7.47 11.35 21.46
N ARG A 29 -8.30 11.15 22.49
CA ARG A 29 -8.34 12.04 23.65
C ARG A 29 -7.00 12.08 24.37
N TYR A 30 -6.39 10.92 24.62
CA TYR A 30 -5.06 10.83 25.24
C TYR A 30 -3.99 11.58 24.43
N LEU A 31 -3.94 11.39 23.11
CA LEU A 31 -2.96 12.06 22.25
C LEU A 31 -3.15 13.58 22.20
N ARG A 32 -4.40 14.07 22.29
CA ARG A 32 -4.71 15.50 22.15
C ARG A 32 -4.67 16.27 23.47
N THR A 33 -5.22 15.69 24.54
CA THR A 33 -5.40 16.37 25.84
C THR A 33 -4.51 15.82 26.92
N GLY A 34 -3.91 14.66 26.67
CA GLY A 34 -3.09 13.98 27.65
C GLY A 34 -3.84 13.31 28.80
N SER A 35 -5.17 13.31 28.73
CA SER A 35 -6.02 12.72 29.76
C SER A 35 -5.91 11.20 29.72
N GLU A 36 -5.60 10.61 30.88
CA GLU A 36 -5.43 9.18 31.02
C GLU A 36 -6.71 8.43 30.58
N PRO A 37 -6.61 7.48 29.64
CA PRO A 37 -7.76 6.69 29.21
C PRO A 37 -8.26 5.79 30.35
N SER A 38 -9.59 5.71 30.50
CA SER A 38 -10.26 4.91 31.53
C SER A 38 -11.09 3.80 30.87
N PRO A 39 -10.46 2.67 30.50
CA PRO A 39 -11.14 1.56 29.85
C PRO A 39 -12.14 0.87 30.78
N ARG A 40 -13.33 0.58 30.25
CA ARG A 40 -14.44 0.00 31.03
C ARG A 40 -14.47 -1.53 30.96
N THR A 41 -13.87 -2.12 29.93
CA THR A 41 -13.81 -3.58 29.73
C THR A 41 -12.38 -4.12 29.83
N ASP A 42 -12.22 -5.42 30.12
CA ASP A 42 -10.90 -6.07 30.13
C ASP A 42 -10.24 -6.06 28.75
N ALA A 43 -11.02 -6.20 27.68
CA ALA A 43 -10.52 -6.16 26.33
C ALA A 43 -9.95 -4.76 25.97
N GLN A 44 -10.64 -3.67 26.37
CA GLN A 44 -10.13 -2.31 26.22
C GLN A 44 -8.87 -2.07 27.08
N ARG A 45 -8.80 -2.65 28.30
CA ARG A 45 -7.61 -2.59 29.16
C ARG A 45 -6.40 -3.25 28.50
N MET A 46 -6.57 -4.46 27.97
CA MET A 46 -5.48 -5.20 27.31
C MET A 46 -5.04 -4.52 26.01
N ALA A 47 -5.98 -4.09 25.17
CA ALA A 47 -5.67 -3.39 23.92
C ALA A 47 -4.90 -2.08 24.19
N LEU A 48 -5.34 -1.30 25.18
CA LEU A 48 -4.66 -0.08 25.59
C LEU A 48 -3.25 -0.35 26.12
N ALA A 49 -3.07 -1.39 26.94
CA ALA A 49 -1.76 -1.76 27.47
C ALA A 49 -0.75 -2.12 26.36
N MET A 50 -1.22 -2.82 25.32
CA MET A 50 -0.40 -3.21 24.17
C MET A 50 0.07 -2.01 23.34
N VAL A 51 -0.79 -1.01 23.15
CA VAL A 51 -0.49 0.18 22.33
C VAL A 51 0.11 1.34 23.13
N ARG A 52 0.14 1.24 24.46
CA ARG A 52 0.58 2.30 25.37
C ARG A 52 1.98 2.86 25.04
N PRO A 53 3.01 2.02 24.77
CA PRO A 53 4.36 2.54 24.48
C PRO A 53 4.41 3.42 23.23
N VAL A 54 3.57 3.11 22.22
CA VAL A 54 3.50 3.87 20.97
C VAL A 54 2.78 5.20 21.17
N LEU A 55 1.69 5.19 21.94
CA LEU A 55 0.95 6.40 22.31
C LEU A 55 1.81 7.37 23.10
N ASP A 56 2.57 6.87 24.08
CA ASP A 56 3.46 7.68 24.91
C ASP A 56 4.58 8.32 24.08
N LYS A 57 5.23 7.55 23.20
CA LYS A 57 6.25 8.07 22.27
C LYS A 57 5.68 9.07 21.26
N SER A 58 4.43 8.89 20.84
CA SER A 58 3.75 9.85 19.96
C SER A 58 3.46 11.16 20.68
N ARG A 59 2.94 11.08 21.91
CA ARG A 59 2.63 12.24 22.72
C ARG A 59 3.87 13.03 23.10
N ALA A 60 4.96 12.36 23.49
CA ALA A 60 6.24 13.03 23.77
C ALA A 60 6.75 13.84 22.56
N ARG A 61 6.51 13.38 21.32
CA ARG A 61 6.85 14.12 20.09
C ARG A 61 5.92 15.31 19.82
N ILE A 62 4.66 15.22 20.23
CA ILE A 62 3.68 16.32 20.13
C ILE A 62 4.02 17.40 21.17
N GLU A 63 4.31 17.01 22.40
CA GLU A 63 4.68 17.90 23.51
C GLU A 63 6.03 18.58 23.29
N ALA A 64 7.00 17.89 22.68
CA ALA A 64 8.31 18.46 22.36
C ALA A 64 8.30 19.55 21.26
N GLY A 65 7.15 19.81 20.62
CA GLY A 65 6.91 20.98 19.77
C GLY A 65 7.89 21.17 18.59
N SER A 66 7.47 20.76 17.39
CA SER A 66 7.91 21.29 16.09
C SER A 66 9.36 21.02 15.62
N SER A 67 9.55 21.14 14.29
CA SER A 67 10.80 21.28 13.55
C SER A 67 11.78 20.09 13.53
N GLY A 68 11.74 19.28 12.47
CA GLY A 68 12.71 18.22 12.22
C GLY A 68 12.76 17.71 10.79
N GLY A 69 12.48 18.57 9.80
CA GLY A 69 12.95 18.30 8.43
C GLY A 69 14.43 18.66 8.35
N SER A 70 15.32 17.68 8.13
CA SER A 70 16.65 17.96 7.57
C SER A 70 17.18 16.79 6.75
N ARG A 71 17.68 17.16 5.57
CA ARG A 71 18.37 16.32 4.58
C ARG A 71 19.86 16.22 4.93
N ARG A 72 20.39 15.03 5.16
CA ARG A 72 21.77 14.53 4.89
C ARG A 72 21.85 13.17 5.62
N GLY A 73 22.25 12.04 5.06
CA GLY A 73 23.51 11.77 4.37
C GLY A 73 24.40 10.87 5.24
N ARG A 74 24.29 9.53 5.05
CA ARG A 74 25.31 8.45 5.10
C ARG A 74 26.40 8.45 6.21
N THR A 75 26.47 7.37 7.01
CA THR A 75 27.59 6.38 7.18
C THR A 75 27.73 5.86 8.63
N GLY A 76 27.80 4.53 8.82
CA GLY A 76 28.40 3.86 10.01
C GLY A 76 27.57 2.74 10.68
N ARG A 77 27.92 1.47 10.42
CA ARG A 77 27.46 0.15 10.97
C ARG A 77 28.13 -0.12 12.37
N PRO A 78 27.93 -1.20 13.20
CA PRO A 78 27.32 -2.55 13.01
C PRO A 78 26.31 -3.06 14.08
N GLU A 79 25.35 -3.92 13.68
CA GLU A 79 25.15 -5.37 14.04
C GLU A 79 24.53 -5.61 15.45
N GLN A 80 23.62 -6.54 15.80
CA GLN A 80 23.24 -7.89 15.34
C GLN A 80 21.78 -8.21 15.75
N GLY A 81 21.09 -9.07 14.99
CA GLY A 81 19.91 -9.80 15.48
C GLY A 81 18.77 -10.01 14.48
N GLU A 82 19.03 -10.68 13.35
CA GLU A 82 17.98 -11.22 12.46
C GLU A 82 17.47 -12.57 12.98
N PRO A 83 16.14 -12.82 12.85
CA PRO A 83 15.69 -13.98 12.06
C PRO A 83 14.39 -13.70 11.27
N PRO A 84 13.97 -14.60 10.38
CA PRO A 84 14.56 -14.98 9.10
C PRO A 84 13.95 -14.19 7.92
N GLU A 85 14.70 -14.22 6.83
CA GLU A 85 14.46 -13.70 5.50
C GLU A 85 13.23 -14.36 4.83
N GLU A 86 12.04 -13.75 4.98
CA GLU A 86 11.03 -13.83 3.92
C GLU A 86 11.38 -12.72 2.93
N ALA A 87 11.79 -13.09 1.72
CA ALA A 87 12.15 -12.17 0.65
C ALA A 87 11.16 -11.01 0.61
N ALA A 88 11.62 -9.82 0.98
CA ALA A 88 10.81 -8.63 0.88
C ALA A 88 10.38 -8.53 -0.58
N ASP A 89 9.09 -8.75 -0.83
CA ASP A 89 8.45 -8.65 -2.14
C ASP A 89 8.41 -7.16 -2.51
N GLU A 90 9.59 -6.58 -2.73
CA GLU A 90 9.78 -5.17 -2.99
C GLU A 90 9.11 -4.85 -4.31
N VAL A 91 8.15 -3.94 -4.26
CA VAL A 91 7.36 -3.56 -5.42
C VAL A 91 8.28 -2.97 -6.50
N PRO A 92 8.38 -3.58 -7.71
CA PRO A 92 9.27 -3.16 -8.78
C PRO A 92 8.68 -1.94 -9.53
N TYR A 93 8.66 -0.79 -8.86
CA TYR A 93 8.06 0.44 -9.37
C TYR A 93 8.73 0.93 -10.66
N ALA A 94 10.05 0.76 -10.78
CA ALA A 94 10.82 1.25 -11.91
C ALA A 94 10.49 0.45 -13.17
N GLU A 95 10.40 -0.87 -13.03
CA GLU A 95 10.15 -1.84 -14.08
C GLU A 95 8.72 -1.69 -14.62
N ILE A 96 7.72 -1.62 -13.74
CA ILE A 96 6.31 -1.45 -14.13
C ILE A 96 6.12 -0.14 -14.91
N VAL A 97 6.75 0.95 -14.46
CA VAL A 97 6.65 2.25 -15.13
C VAL A 97 7.47 2.28 -16.41
N ALA A 98 8.62 1.61 -16.47
CA ALA A 98 9.40 1.45 -17.68
C ALA A 98 8.62 0.67 -18.76
N ALA A 99 7.91 -0.40 -18.38
CA ALA A 99 7.06 -1.17 -19.28
C ALA A 99 5.96 -0.28 -19.89
N LEU A 100 5.27 0.51 -19.08
CA LEU A 100 4.26 1.46 -19.56
C LEU A 100 4.86 2.51 -20.49
N ASN A 101 5.99 3.10 -20.11
CA ASN A 101 6.67 4.13 -20.90
C ASN A 101 7.11 3.60 -22.27
N GLY A 102 7.71 2.40 -22.29
CA GLY A 102 8.15 1.74 -23.52
C GLY A 102 6.97 1.41 -24.45
N ALA A 103 5.90 0.83 -23.91
CA ALA A 103 4.77 0.40 -24.71
C ALA A 103 3.92 1.58 -25.23
N ALA A 104 3.69 2.60 -24.39
CA ALA A 104 2.87 3.77 -24.73
C ALA A 104 3.66 4.93 -25.38
N GLY A 105 5.00 4.88 -25.42
CA GLY A 105 5.83 6.00 -25.87
C GLY A 105 5.74 7.21 -24.94
N THR A 106 5.63 6.98 -23.63
CA THR A 106 5.46 8.02 -22.60
C THR A 106 6.68 8.12 -21.69
N ALA A 107 6.69 9.11 -20.79
CA ALA A 107 7.82 9.40 -19.89
C ALA A 107 7.37 9.62 -18.44
N PHE A 108 6.49 8.75 -17.92
CA PHE A 108 6.06 8.78 -16.53
C PHE A 108 7.24 8.48 -15.58
N ARG A 109 7.24 9.13 -14.42
CA ARG A 109 8.31 8.97 -13.42
C ARG A 109 7.98 7.84 -12.45
N PRO A 110 8.87 6.86 -12.25
CA PRO A 110 8.66 5.80 -11.26
C PRO A 110 8.70 6.30 -9.81
N THR A 111 9.29 7.48 -9.59
CA THR A 111 9.34 8.14 -8.27
C THR A 111 8.08 8.94 -7.94
N SER A 112 7.14 9.08 -8.88
CA SER A 112 5.88 9.80 -8.66
C SER A 112 5.05 9.12 -7.57
N GLU A 113 4.69 9.88 -6.53
CA GLU A 113 3.90 9.38 -5.40
C GLU A 113 2.56 8.78 -5.86
N LYS A 114 1.86 9.45 -6.78
CA LYS A 114 0.57 9.00 -7.30
C LYS A 114 0.70 7.66 -8.04
N THR A 115 1.72 7.51 -8.87
CA THR A 115 2.00 6.27 -9.59
C THR A 115 2.35 5.13 -8.63
N ARG A 116 3.24 5.39 -7.67
CA ARG A 116 3.63 4.39 -6.65
C ARG A 116 2.45 3.96 -5.79
N ARG A 117 1.54 4.88 -5.44
CA ARG A 117 0.32 4.55 -4.69
C ARG A 117 -0.58 3.58 -5.46
N LEU A 118 -0.80 3.83 -6.74
CA LEU A 118 -1.63 2.96 -7.58
C LEU A 118 -1.00 1.57 -7.76
N VAL A 119 0.30 1.54 -8.08
CA VAL A 119 1.04 0.27 -8.24
C VAL A 119 1.06 -0.52 -6.93
N ARG A 120 1.33 0.14 -5.79
CA ARG A 120 1.33 -0.51 -4.47
C ARG A 120 -0.04 -1.09 -4.12
N ALA A 121 -1.12 -0.35 -4.41
CA ALA A 121 -2.47 -0.82 -4.13
C ALA A 121 -2.77 -2.14 -4.86
N ARG A 122 -2.44 -2.22 -6.16
CA ARG A 122 -2.59 -3.45 -6.94
C ARG A 122 -1.66 -4.56 -6.46
N TRP A 123 -0.41 -4.24 -6.10
CA TRP A 123 0.52 -5.22 -5.55
C TRP A 123 0.01 -5.86 -4.24
N ALA A 124 -0.57 -5.04 -3.36
CA ALA A 124 -1.17 -5.47 -2.10
C ALA A 124 -2.43 -6.33 -2.30
N GLU A 125 -3.13 -6.19 -3.44
CA GLU A 125 -4.24 -7.05 -3.84
C GLU A 125 -3.77 -8.41 -4.41
N GLY A 126 -2.46 -8.65 -4.48
CA GLY A 126 -1.88 -9.90 -4.97
C GLY A 126 -1.52 -9.89 -6.46
N PHE A 127 -1.68 -8.75 -7.15
CA PHE A 127 -1.19 -8.63 -8.52
C PHE A 127 0.33 -8.53 -8.55
N ARG A 128 0.94 -9.11 -9.58
CA ARG A 128 2.40 -9.16 -9.75
C ARG A 128 2.80 -8.65 -11.12
N MET A 129 4.11 -8.52 -11.35
CA MET A 129 4.68 -7.90 -12.56
C MET A 129 3.99 -8.34 -13.86
N ALA A 130 3.79 -9.66 -14.03
CA ALA A 130 3.14 -10.23 -15.22
C ALA A 130 1.71 -9.70 -15.44
N ASP A 131 0.94 -9.46 -14.37
CA ASP A 131 -0.41 -8.88 -14.48
C ASP A 131 -0.35 -7.43 -15.00
N PHE A 132 0.64 -6.65 -14.52
CA PHE A 132 0.83 -5.27 -15.01
C PHE A 132 1.24 -5.26 -16.48
N GLU A 133 2.18 -6.12 -16.88
CA GLU A 133 2.61 -6.24 -18.27
C GLU A 133 1.47 -6.66 -19.19
N ALA A 134 0.64 -7.63 -18.77
CA ALA A 134 -0.53 -8.07 -19.53
C ALA A 134 -1.54 -6.92 -19.74
N VAL A 135 -1.88 -6.17 -18.69
CA VAL A 135 -2.77 -5.01 -18.78
C VAL A 135 -2.18 -3.92 -19.69
N ILE A 136 -0.88 -3.64 -19.57
CA ILE A 136 -0.20 -2.64 -20.41
C ILE A 136 -0.23 -3.07 -21.88
N ALA A 137 0.12 -4.32 -22.18
CA ALA A 137 0.16 -4.84 -23.53
C ALA A 137 -1.24 -4.80 -24.19
N GLU A 138 -2.25 -5.31 -23.48
CA GLU A 138 -3.63 -5.35 -23.97
C GLU A 138 -4.17 -3.94 -24.25
N LYS A 139 -4.01 -3.01 -23.30
CA LYS A 139 -4.51 -1.64 -23.49
C LYS A 139 -3.69 -0.84 -24.49
N CYS A 140 -2.39 -1.09 -24.62
CA CYS A 140 -1.61 -0.53 -25.72
C CYS A 140 -2.14 -1.02 -27.07
N ALA A 141 -2.41 -2.31 -27.22
CA ALA A 141 -2.93 -2.87 -28.45
C ALA A 141 -4.30 -2.28 -28.82
N GLN A 142 -5.19 -2.12 -27.83
CA GLN A 142 -6.52 -1.54 -28.05
C GLN A 142 -6.49 -0.03 -28.34
N TRP A 143 -5.66 0.75 -27.63
CA TRP A 143 -5.83 2.22 -27.60
C TRP A 143 -4.76 3.01 -28.33
N ARG A 144 -3.59 2.42 -28.66
CA ARG A 144 -2.48 3.17 -29.29
C ARG A 144 -2.82 3.73 -30.67
N GLY A 145 -3.67 3.05 -31.44
CA GLY A 145 -4.14 3.48 -32.76
C GLY A 145 -5.37 4.39 -32.74
N ASP A 146 -5.98 4.63 -31.57
CA ASP A 146 -7.21 5.41 -31.42
C ASP A 146 -6.87 6.80 -30.84
N GLU A 147 -7.14 7.85 -31.61
CA GLU A 147 -6.90 9.26 -31.23
C GLU A 147 -7.64 9.69 -29.95
N LYS A 148 -8.81 9.09 -29.68
CA LYS A 148 -9.57 9.38 -28.47
C LYS A 148 -9.02 8.58 -27.31
N MET A 149 -8.68 7.31 -27.52
CA MET A 149 -8.34 6.41 -26.42
C MET A 149 -6.86 6.47 -25.99
N SER A 150 -5.94 6.79 -26.88
CA SER A 150 -4.49 6.90 -26.59
C SER A 150 -4.16 7.83 -25.41
N ARG A 151 -4.97 8.89 -25.19
CA ARG A 151 -4.80 9.83 -24.07
C ARG A 151 -4.97 9.19 -22.69
N TYR A 152 -5.61 8.02 -22.62
CA TYR A 152 -5.89 7.27 -21.39
C TYR A 152 -4.80 6.23 -21.06
N MET A 153 -3.73 6.16 -21.84
CA MET A 153 -2.53 5.37 -21.54
C MET A 153 -1.70 6.00 -20.39
N ARG A 154 -2.29 6.07 -19.20
CA ARG A 154 -1.73 6.69 -18.00
C ARG A 154 -1.82 5.75 -16.80
N PRO A 155 -0.92 5.88 -15.80
CA PRO A 155 -0.99 5.07 -14.59
C PRO A 155 -2.35 5.13 -13.88
N GLU A 156 -2.97 6.30 -13.85
CA GLU A 156 -4.27 6.53 -13.18
C GLU A 156 -5.41 5.75 -13.79
N THR A 157 -5.37 5.55 -15.10
CA THR A 157 -6.38 4.78 -15.82
C THR A 157 -6.06 3.29 -15.72
N LEU A 158 -4.85 2.89 -16.10
CA LEU A 158 -4.48 1.48 -16.19
C LEU A 158 -4.43 0.80 -14.82
N PHE A 159 -3.89 1.49 -13.81
CA PHE A 159 -3.72 0.96 -12.45
C PHE A 159 -4.80 1.47 -11.48
N GLY A 160 -5.89 2.03 -12.03
CA GLY A 160 -7.07 2.44 -11.28
C GLY A 160 -7.95 1.24 -10.88
N THR A 161 -9.12 1.51 -10.31
CA THR A 161 -10.06 0.49 -9.77
C THR A 161 -10.53 -0.56 -10.78
N LYS A 162 -10.33 -0.33 -12.09
CA LYS A 162 -10.69 -1.26 -13.17
C LYS A 162 -9.58 -2.23 -13.57
N PHE A 163 -8.46 -2.26 -12.83
CA PHE A 163 -7.29 -3.08 -13.16
C PHE A 163 -7.63 -4.56 -13.38
N GLU A 164 -8.39 -5.18 -12.47
CA GLU A 164 -8.81 -6.58 -12.60
C GLU A 164 -9.63 -6.81 -13.87
N GLY A 165 -10.55 -5.89 -14.20
CA GLY A 165 -11.33 -5.97 -15.44
C GLY A 165 -10.42 -5.94 -16.68
N TYR A 166 -9.42 -5.05 -16.69
CA TYR A 166 -8.44 -5.00 -17.77
C TYR A 166 -7.57 -6.26 -17.85
N LEU A 167 -7.23 -6.85 -16.71
CA LEU A 167 -6.49 -8.11 -16.67
C LEU A 167 -7.32 -9.27 -17.24
N GLN A 168 -8.62 -9.30 -16.95
CA GLN A 168 -9.51 -10.32 -17.53
C GLN A 168 -9.70 -10.16 -19.04
N GLU A 169 -9.77 -8.91 -19.53
CA GLU A 169 -9.73 -8.65 -20.97
C GLU A 169 -8.43 -9.17 -21.60
N ALA A 170 -7.30 -9.08 -20.90
CA ALA A 170 -6.01 -9.60 -21.33
C ALA A 170 -5.87 -11.14 -21.22
N GLY A 171 -6.97 -11.87 -20.98
CA GLY A 171 -6.98 -13.34 -20.86
C GLY A 171 -6.87 -13.87 -19.43
N GLY A 172 -6.81 -12.99 -18.43
CA GLY A 172 -6.71 -13.35 -17.02
C GLY A 172 -5.45 -14.16 -16.69
N ARG A 173 -5.31 -14.62 -15.44
CA ARG A 173 -4.19 -15.49 -15.02
C ARG A 173 -4.25 -16.92 -15.59
N GLY A 174 -5.16 -17.21 -16.53
CA GLY A 174 -5.51 -18.56 -16.98
C GLY A 174 -5.33 -18.85 -18.48
N LYS A 175 -5.26 -17.84 -19.36
CA LYS A 175 -5.03 -18.06 -20.80
C LYS A 175 -3.56 -17.86 -21.18
N GLY A 176 -2.71 -18.79 -20.76
CA GLY A 176 -1.31 -18.83 -21.19
C GLY A 176 -0.68 -20.22 -21.24
N ALA A 177 -1.35 -21.25 -20.69
CA ALA A 177 -0.81 -22.60 -20.64
C ALA A 177 -1.92 -23.67 -20.56
N GLY A 178 -2.80 -23.75 -21.58
CA GLY A 178 -3.90 -24.72 -21.51
C GLY A 178 -4.67 -25.09 -22.78
N ASP A 179 -4.75 -24.23 -23.81
CA ASP A 179 -5.69 -24.48 -24.92
C ASP A 179 -4.97 -24.86 -26.23
N ALA A 180 -4.14 -25.90 -26.19
CA ALA A 180 -3.52 -26.51 -27.38
C ALA A 180 -4.11 -27.89 -27.76
N TYR A 181 -5.23 -28.32 -27.15
CA TYR A 181 -5.90 -29.58 -27.52
C TYR A 181 -7.42 -29.46 -27.45
N SER A 182 -8.06 -28.93 -28.49
CA SER A 182 -9.46 -29.28 -28.81
C SER A 182 -9.85 -28.98 -30.27
N GLU A 183 -8.91 -29.16 -31.20
CA GLU A 183 -9.25 -29.39 -32.62
C GLU A 183 -8.36 -30.51 -33.12
N LEU A 184 -8.83 -31.75 -32.95
CA LEU A 184 -8.65 -32.93 -33.81
C LEU A 184 -9.51 -34.08 -33.27
#